data_AF-A0AAV6WC89-F1
#
_entry.id   AF-A0AAV6WC89-F1
#
_cell.length_a   1.000
_cell.length_b   1.000
_cell.length_c   1.000
_cell.angle_alpha   90.00
_cell.angle_beta   90.00
_cell.angle_gamma   90.00
#
_symmetry.space_group_name_H-M   'P 1'
#
loop_
_entity.id
_entity.type
_entity.pdbx_description
1 polymer ?
#
loop_
_entity_poly.entity_id
_entity_poly.type
_entity_poly.pdbx_seq_one_letter_code
_entity_poly.pdbx_strand_id
1 'polypeptide(L)'
;MHPPLTLHRHPMCAEIIEQFQKCHIDHPLGKFFGECTDLKIKLDKCFRQEKAVKRKANFEESKKMKERLRAHRMENADMRDDKNFAQA
;
A
#
# COMPACT_ATOMS: atom_id res chain seq x y z
N MET A 1 13.58 -3.83 -11.65
CA MET A 1 12.75 -2.70 -12.12
C MET A 1 12.21 -1.99 -10.89
N HIS A 2 12.52 -0.69 -10.68
CA HIS A 2 11.95 0.08 -9.57
C HIS A 2 10.64 0.76 -10.03
N PRO A 3 9.64 0.91 -9.16
CA PRO A 3 8.44 1.72 -9.44
C PRO A 3 8.80 3.18 -9.73
N PRO A 4 7.92 3.94 -10.40
CA PRO A 4 8.13 5.37 -10.62
C PRO A 4 8.36 6.11 -9.30
N LEU A 5 9.40 6.94 -9.25
CA LEU A 5 9.92 7.69 -8.10
C LEU A 5 9.03 8.88 -7.70
N THR A 6 7.71 8.68 -7.65
CA THR A 6 6.77 9.74 -7.27
C THR A 6 6.84 9.97 -5.76
N LEU A 7 7.58 11.00 -5.34
CA LEU A 7 7.85 11.32 -3.92
C LEU A 7 6.58 11.36 -3.07
N HIS A 8 5.51 11.96 -3.59
CA HIS A 8 4.20 12.07 -2.91
C HIS A 8 3.55 10.70 -2.62
N ARG A 9 3.88 9.64 -3.36
CA ARG A 9 3.30 8.29 -3.16
C ARG A 9 4.05 7.47 -2.12
N HIS A 10 5.26 7.90 -1.73
CA HIS A 10 6.23 7.13 -0.96
C HIS A 10 6.82 7.90 0.22
N PRO A 11 5.99 8.37 1.18
CA PRO A 11 6.47 9.20 2.29
C PRO A 11 7.52 8.50 3.17
N MET A 12 7.44 7.17 3.32
CA MET A 12 8.43 6.41 4.12
C MET A 12 9.80 6.28 3.44
N CYS A 13 9.88 6.49 2.13
CA CYS A 13 11.11 6.33 1.36
C CYS A 13 11.65 7.65 0.80
N ALA A 14 11.08 8.79 1.21
CA ALA A 14 11.37 10.11 0.65
C ALA A 14 12.88 10.43 0.68
N GLU A 15 13.52 10.24 1.83
CA GLU A 15 14.95 10.52 2.02
C GLU A 15 15.85 9.67 1.09
N ILE A 16 15.50 8.39 0.90
CA ILE A 16 16.26 7.49 0.01
C ILE A 16 16.06 7.89 -1.45
N ILE A 17 14.87 8.36 -1.82
CA ILE A 17 14.56 8.87 -3.15
C ILE A 17 15.40 10.12 -3.44
N GLU A 18 15.50 11.05 -2.49
CA GLU A 18 16.32 12.26 -2.64
C GLU A 18 17.80 11.92 -2.82
N GLN A 19 18.34 11.01 -2.01
CA GLN A 19 19.73 10.55 -2.16
C GLN A 19 19.97 9.87 -3.51
N PHE A 20 19.01 9.04 -3.97
CA PHE A 20 19.10 8.38 -5.26
C PHE A 20 19.05 9.38 -6.43
N GLN A 21 18.17 10.38 -6.36
CA GLN A 21 18.08 11.45 -7.34
C GLN A 21 19.36 12.29 -7.36
N LYS A 22 19.90 12.64 -6.18
CA LYS A 22 21.17 13.35 -6.06
C LYS A 22 22.32 12.57 -6.70
N CYS A 23 22.42 11.26 -6.45
CA CYS A 23 23.43 10.42 -7.11
C CYS A 23 23.32 10.46 -8.65
N HIS A 24 22.10 10.45 -9.19
CA HIS A 24 21.88 10.56 -10.63
C HIS A 24 22.23 11.94 -11.21
N ILE A 25 22.09 13.01 -10.42
CA ILE A 25 22.45 14.38 -10.81
C ILE A 25 23.98 14.54 -10.78
N ASP A 26 24.62 14.08 -9.71
CA ASP A 26 26.07 14.18 -9.51
C ASP A 26 26.84 13.26 -10.49
N HIS A 27 26.25 12.12 -10.85
CA HIS A 27 26.86 11.10 -11.70
C HIS A 27 25.99 10.77 -12.93
N PRO A 28 25.90 11.67 -13.93
CA PRO A 28 25.09 11.45 -15.13
C PRO A 28 25.55 10.24 -15.95
N LEU A 29 26.85 9.91 -15.93
CA LEU A 29 27.41 8.70 -16.52
C LEU A 29 27.45 7.50 -15.54
N GLY A 30 27.36 7.75 -14.23
CA GLY A 30 27.44 6.73 -13.18
C GLY A 30 26.31 5.71 -13.21
N LYS A 31 25.19 6.03 -13.89
CA LYS A 31 24.13 5.06 -14.20
C LYS A 31 24.64 3.85 -14.99
N PHE A 32 25.65 4.04 -15.83
CA PHE A 32 26.23 2.97 -16.66
C PHE A 32 27.31 2.18 -15.92
N PHE A 33 28.01 2.80 -14.97
CA PHE A 33 29.06 2.17 -14.18
C PHE A 33 28.56 1.56 -12.86
N GLY A 34 27.30 1.81 -12.50
CA GLY A 34 26.67 1.25 -11.32
C GLY A 34 26.97 2.00 -10.02
N GLU A 35 27.48 3.25 -10.08
CA GLU A 35 27.78 4.07 -8.89
C GLU A 35 26.56 4.26 -7.98
N CYS A 36 25.35 4.33 -8.53
CA CYS A 36 24.11 4.49 -7.76
C CYS A 36 23.41 3.16 -7.42
N THR A 37 24.05 2.01 -7.63
CA THR A 37 23.41 0.68 -7.48
C THR A 37 23.04 0.38 -6.03
N ASP A 38 23.87 0.74 -5.06
CA ASP A 38 23.59 0.50 -3.65
C ASP A 38 22.40 1.30 -3.15
N LEU A 39 22.28 2.56 -3.58
CA LEU A 39 21.13 3.42 -3.29
C LEU A 39 19.86 2.84 -3.93
N LYS A 40 19.94 2.33 -5.15
CA LYS A 40 18.83 1.62 -5.81
C LYS A 40 18.38 0.39 -5.01
N ILE A 41 19.32 -0.43 -4.50
CA ILE A 41 18.98 -1.61 -3.69
C ILE A 41 18.27 -1.21 -2.39
N LYS A 42 18.75 -0.17 -1.71
CA LYS A 42 18.11 0.38 -0.51
C LYS A 42 16.70 0.89 -0.81
N LEU A 43 16.55 1.62 -1.91
CA LEU A 43 15.27 2.14 -2.36
C LEU A 43 14.26 1.01 -2.65
N ASP A 44 14.66 -0.02 -3.39
CA ASP A 44 13.81 -1.16 -3.69
C ASP A 44 13.39 -1.92 -2.42
N LYS A 45 14.29 -2.03 -1.43
CA LYS A 45 13.95 -2.60 -0.10
C LYS A 45 12.91 -1.76 0.61
N CYS A 46 13.07 -0.43 0.63
CA CYS A 46 12.11 0.47 1.25
C CYS A 46 10.72 0.37 0.59
N PHE A 47 10.65 0.38 -0.75
CA PHE A 47 9.37 0.23 -1.45
C PHE A 47 8.68 -1.10 -1.18
N ARG A 48 9.45 -2.19 -1.02
CA ARG A 48 8.88 -3.49 -0.63
C ARG A 48 8.29 -3.44 0.78
N GLN A 49 8.97 -2.81 1.72
CA GLN A 49 8.49 -2.63 3.09
C GLN A 49 7.23 -1.75 3.14
N GLU A 50 7.24 -0.62 2.45
CA GLU A 50 6.08 0.28 2.40
C GLU A 50 4.86 -0.42 1.78
N LYS A 51 5.07 -1.18 0.71
CA LYS A 51 4.01 -1.97 0.09
C LYS A 51 3.47 -3.04 1.05
N ALA A 52 4.33 -3.67 1.85
CA ALA A 52 3.92 -4.65 2.85
C ALA A 52 3.06 -4.01 3.95
N VAL A 53 3.46 -2.84 4.47
CA VAL A 53 2.70 -2.09 5.48
C VAL A 53 1.31 -1.69 4.94
N LYS A 54 1.26 -1.08 3.74
CA LYS A 54 -0.02 -0.70 3.10
C LYS A 54 -0.91 -1.92 2.85
N ARG A 55 -0.34 -3.05 2.42
CA ARG A 55 -1.11 -4.30 2.23
C ARG A 55 -1.70 -4.81 3.54
N LYS A 56 -0.95 -4.76 4.64
CA LYS A 56 -1.45 -5.18 5.96
C LYS A 56 -2.60 -4.29 6.43
N ALA A 57 -2.43 -2.97 6.34
CA ALA A 57 -3.49 -2.02 6.70
C ALA A 57 -4.77 -2.23 5.87
N ASN A 58 -4.63 -2.34 4.55
CA ASN A 58 -5.78 -2.60 3.66
C ASN A 58 -6.45 -3.95 3.95
N PHE A 59 -5.68 -4.98 4.31
CA PHE A 59 -6.23 -6.28 4.68
C PHE A 59 -7.05 -6.21 5.97
N GLU A 60 -6.55 -5.51 6.99
CA GLU A 60 -7.28 -5.30 8.25
C GLU A 60 -8.56 -4.49 8.04
N GLU A 61 -8.50 -3.42 7.25
CA GLU A 61 -9.67 -2.62 6.89
C GLU A 61 -10.70 -3.43 6.09
N SER A 62 -10.25 -4.18 5.08
CA SER A 62 -11.10 -5.06 4.29
C SER A 62 -11.78 -6.12 5.16
N LYS A 63 -11.06 -6.69 6.13
CA LYS A 63 -11.62 -7.66 7.08
C LYS A 63 -12.73 -7.02 7.93
N LYS A 64 -12.49 -5.84 8.50
CA LYS A 64 -13.48 -5.09 9.29
C LYS A 64 -14.71 -4.74 8.45
N MET A 65 -14.51 -4.27 7.22
CA MET A 65 -15.60 -3.95 6.31
C MET A 65 -16.43 -5.19 5.95
N LYS A 66 -15.76 -6.32 5.66
CA LYS A 66 -16.41 -7.59 5.37
C LYS A 66 -17.24 -8.11 6.55
N GLU A 67 -16.75 -7.95 7.77
CA GLU A 67 -17.47 -8.32 8.98
C GLU A 67 -18.71 -7.43 9.19
N ARG A 68 -18.58 -6.11 9.06
CA ARG A 68 -19.72 -5.16 9.12
C ARG A 68 -20.80 -5.48 8.09
N LEU A 69 -20.39 -5.75 6.85
CA LEU A 69 -21.32 -6.12 5.78
C LEU A 69 -22.03 -7.45 6.05
N ARG A 70 -21.37 -8.41 6.70
CA ARG A 70 -21.98 -9.68 7.11
C ARG A 70 -22.99 -9.48 8.23
N ALA A 71 -22.63 -8.74 9.28
CA ALA A 71 -23.53 -8.42 10.39
C ALA A 71 -24.80 -7.72 9.86
N HIS A 72 -24.63 -6.64 9.07
CA HIS A 72 -25.74 -5.93 8.46
C HIS A 72 -26.61 -6.84 7.59
N ARG A 73 -26.02 -7.78 6.83
CA ARG A 73 -26.79 -8.73 6.04
C ARG A 73 -27.62 -9.68 6.90
N MET A 74 -27.07 -10.15 8.02
CA MET A 74 -27.78 -11.02 8.97
C MET A 74 -28.93 -10.26 9.63
N GLU A 75 -28.67 -9.06 10.17
CA GLU A 75 -29.71 -8.21 10.78
C GLU A 75 -30.87 -7.92 9.81
N ASN A 76 -30.57 -7.65 8.53
CA ASN A 76 -31.60 -7.44 7.52
C ASN A 76 -32.35 -8.73 7.15
N ALA A 77 -31.74 -9.91 7.28
CA ALA A 77 -32.42 -11.18 7.08
C ALA A 77 -33.39 -11.46 8.24
N ASP A 78 -32.92 -11.30 9.49
CA ASP A 78 -33.72 -11.47 10.70
C ASP A 78 -34.93 -10.52 10.69
N MET A 79 -34.71 -9.24 10.34
CA MET A 79 -35.81 -8.27 10.17
C MET A 79 -36.81 -8.63 9.07
N ARG A 80 -36.40 -9.33 8.02
CA ARG A 80 -37.31 -9.78 6.94
C ARG A 80 -38.14 -10.96 7.42
N ASP A 81 -37.53 -11.87 8.17
CA ASP A 81 -38.22 -13.04 8.71
C ASP A 81 -39.23 -12.63 9.80
N ASP A 82 -38.89 -11.68 10.67
CA ASP A 82 -39.80 -11.11 11.68
C ASP A 82 -41.02 -10.42 11.04
N LYS A 83 -40.80 -9.64 9.96
CA LYS A 83 -41.90 -8.98 9.23
C LYS A 83 -42.83 -10.00 8.58
N ASN A 84 -42.27 -11.06 8.00
CA ASN A 84 -43.07 -12.13 7.39
C ASN A 84 -43.89 -12.88 8.46
N PHE A 85 -43.33 -13.10 9.66
CA PHE A 85 -44.05 -13.74 10.76
C PHE A 85 -45.18 -12.85 11.33
N ALA A 86 -44.96 -11.54 11.49
CA ALA A 86 -45.97 -10.61 11.98
C ALA A 86 -47.14 -10.36 11.00
N GLN A 87 -47.01 -10.80 9.75
CA GLN A 87 -48.01 -10.65 8.69
C GLN A 87 -48.80 -11.93 8.40
N ALA A 88 -48.53 -13.03 9.11
CA ALA A 88 -49.24 -14.31 9.03
C ALA A 88 -50.22 -14.47 10.21
#